data_AF-A0A8T4W693-F1
#
_entry.id   AF-A0A8T4W693-F1
#
_cell.length_a   1.000
_cell.length_b   1.000
_cell.length_c   1.000
_cell.angle_alpha   90.00
_cell.angle_beta   90.00
_cell.angle_gamma   90.00
#
_symmetry.space_group_name_H-M   'P 1'
#
loop_
_entity.id
_entity.type
_entity.pdbx_description
1 polymer ?
#
loop_
_entity_poly.entity_id
_entity_poly.type
_entity_poly.pdbx_seq_one_letter_code
_entity_poly.pdbx_strand_id
1 'polypeptide(L)'
;METLALGIAFGAIISLAQFFSEHVCRRCRRHTTTITSLSAGVAVSYLFLGLFPEFVSKVQHTERWLYVFTLLGFALFHLVEKYIYQHSAPRAVTTRLERENSAVSFIYHFIVGVVIVDLTAIGFTDGLLFVIPIALYTALGTLPEHISPERALHVTLSLAPLLGVVAAVALQDLITTAVSAALLGFVVGALG
;
A
#
# COMPACT_ATOMS: atom_id res chain seq x y z
N MET A 1 6.35 -14.99 -18.35
CA MET A 1 6.08 -15.98 -17.28
C MET A 1 6.85 -15.64 -16.00
N GLU A 2 8.11 -15.22 -16.09
CA GLU A 2 8.92 -14.84 -14.91
C GLU A 2 8.33 -13.64 -14.14
N THR A 3 7.90 -12.59 -14.85
CA THR A 3 7.26 -11.40 -14.25
C THR A 3 6.00 -11.74 -13.47
N LEU A 4 5.16 -12.63 -14.00
CA LEU A 4 3.96 -13.12 -13.32
C LEU A 4 4.31 -13.88 -12.03
N ALA A 5 5.28 -14.81 -12.11
CA ALA A 5 5.69 -15.59 -10.95
C ALA A 5 6.28 -14.69 -9.85
N LEU A 6 7.09 -13.71 -10.22
CA LEU A 6 7.65 -12.72 -9.31
C LEU A 6 6.57 -11.82 -8.70
N GLY A 7 5.65 -11.29 -9.52
CA GLY A 7 4.53 -10.47 -9.06
C GLY A 7 3.65 -11.23 -8.06
N ILE A 8 3.33 -12.50 -8.34
CA ILE A 8 2.57 -13.35 -7.40
C ILE A 8 3.37 -13.59 -6.12
N ALA A 9 4.66 -13.92 -6.20
CA ALA A 9 5.50 -14.16 -5.03
C ALA A 9 5.58 -12.91 -4.13
N PHE A 10 5.81 -11.75 -4.73
CA PHE A 10 5.89 -10.47 -4.02
C PHE A 10 4.54 -9.99 -3.48
N GLY A 11 3.47 -10.13 -4.26
CA GLY A 11 2.11 -9.89 -3.80
C GLY A 11 1.72 -10.81 -2.64
N ALA A 12 2.17 -12.07 -2.64
CA ALA A 12 1.97 -13.00 -1.55
C ALA A 12 2.72 -12.56 -0.27
N ILE A 13 3.94 -12.02 -0.38
CA ILE A 13 4.69 -11.49 0.76
C ILE A 13 3.93 -10.33 1.41
N ILE A 14 3.43 -9.37 0.62
CA ILE A 14 2.66 -8.23 1.14
C ILE A 14 1.33 -8.70 1.75
N SER A 15 0.67 -9.66 1.10
CA SER A 15 -0.57 -10.27 1.61
C SER A 15 -0.35 -10.98 2.94
N LEU A 16 0.78 -11.68 3.08
CA LEU A 16 1.18 -12.36 4.30
C LEU A 16 1.53 -11.37 5.42
N ALA A 17 2.21 -10.28 5.08
CA ALA A 17 2.49 -9.19 6.00
C ALA A 17 1.19 -8.56 6.53
N GLN A 18 0.22 -8.30 5.66
CA GLN A 18 -1.10 -7.81 6.05
C GLN A 18 -1.86 -8.83 6.91
N PHE A 19 -1.79 -10.12 6.57
CA PHE A 19 -2.45 -11.18 7.34
C PHE A 19 -1.86 -11.36 8.75
N PHE A 20 -0.55 -11.20 8.91
CA PHE A 20 0.11 -11.34 10.21
C PHE A 20 0.23 -10.03 11.00
N SER A 21 -0.11 -8.88 10.41
CA SER A 21 -0.04 -7.56 11.05
C SER A 21 -0.64 -7.56 12.46
N GLU A 22 -1.81 -8.19 12.67
CA GLU A 22 -2.46 -8.34 13.97
C GLU A 22 -1.57 -9.09 14.99
N HIS A 23 -0.99 -10.23 14.57
CA HIS A 23 -0.18 -11.07 15.44
C HIS A 23 1.13 -10.36 15.82
N VAL A 24 1.73 -9.66 14.86
CA VAL A 24 2.95 -8.88 15.04
C VAL A 24 2.67 -7.71 16.00
N CYS A 25 1.60 -6.94 15.79
CA CYS A 25 1.20 -5.86 16.69
C CYS A 25 0.98 -6.34 18.14
N ARG A 26 0.28 -7.46 18.33
CA ARG A 26 0.06 -8.03 19.68
C ARG A 26 1.38 -8.44 20.37
N ARG A 27 2.31 -9.04 19.62
CA ARG A 27 3.62 -9.47 20.14
C ARG A 27 4.53 -8.27 20.46
N CYS A 28 4.50 -7.25 19.60
CA CYS A 28 5.39 -6.09 19.65
C CYS A 28 4.85 -4.92 20.49
N ARG A 29 3.69 -5.09 21.16
CA ARG A 29 3.00 -4.05 21.96
C ARG A 29 3.90 -3.30 22.94
N ARG A 30 4.94 -3.94 23.46
CA ARG A 30 5.89 -3.34 24.44
C ARG A 30 6.92 -2.39 23.80
N HIS A 31 7.15 -2.50 22.48
CA HIS A 31 8.13 -1.73 21.72
C HIS A 31 7.52 -1.04 20.49
N THR A 32 6.19 -0.88 20.48
CA THR A 32 5.43 -0.36 19.33
C THR A 32 6.01 0.96 18.83
N THR A 33 6.27 1.93 19.71
CA THR A 33 6.77 3.26 19.31
C THR A 33 8.08 3.18 18.52
N THR A 34 9.05 2.39 18.99
CA THR A 34 10.36 2.25 18.34
C THR A 34 10.25 1.51 17.01
N ILE A 35 9.47 0.43 16.98
CA ILE A 35 9.29 -0.41 15.80
C ILE A 35 8.54 0.34 14.70
N THR A 36 7.48 1.06 15.06
CA THR A 36 6.72 1.89 14.13
C THR A 36 7.56 3.06 13.60
N SER A 37 8.36 3.74 14.45
CA SER A 37 9.27 4.79 13.97
C SER A 37 10.35 4.27 13.02
N LEU A 38 10.87 3.06 13.28
CA LEU A 38 11.83 2.42 12.38
C LEU A 38 11.19 2.09 11.04
N SER A 39 10.01 1.48 11.05
CA SER A 39 9.27 1.14 9.84
C SER A 39 8.91 2.39 9.02
N ALA A 40 8.47 3.46 9.68
CA ALA A 40 8.19 4.73 9.04
C ALA A 40 9.47 5.33 8.43
N GLY A 41 10.59 5.30 9.15
CA GLY A 41 11.89 5.75 8.63
C GLY A 41 12.33 4.98 7.38
N VAL A 42 12.18 3.66 7.37
CA VAL A 42 12.49 2.82 6.19
C VAL A 42 11.57 3.15 5.02
N ALA A 43 10.26 3.27 5.27
CA ALA A 43 9.28 3.61 4.24
C ALA A 43 9.53 5.00 3.62
N VAL A 44 9.75 6.02 4.45
CA VAL A 44 10.03 7.39 3.99
C VAL A 44 11.36 7.46 3.25
N SER A 45 12.40 6.76 3.74
CA SER A 45 13.69 6.70 3.03
C SER A 45 13.53 6.08 1.65
N TYR A 46 12.80 4.98 1.55
CA TYR A 46 12.52 4.34 0.26
C TYR A 46 11.62 5.19 -0.64
N LEU A 47 10.64 5.91 -0.07
CA LEU A 47 9.81 6.86 -0.80
C LEU A 47 10.67 7.87 -1.55
N PHE A 48 11.63 8.52 -0.87
CA PHE A 48 12.46 9.55 -1.50
C PHE A 48 13.60 9.00 -2.35
N LEU A 49 14.18 7.86 -1.99
CA LEU A 49 15.36 7.32 -2.67
C LEU A 49 15.05 6.37 -3.82
N GLY A 50 13.89 5.71 -3.81
CA GLY A 50 13.51 4.73 -4.85
C GLY A 50 12.23 5.13 -5.58
N LEU A 51 11.12 5.19 -4.82
CA LEU A 51 9.77 5.36 -5.39
C LEU A 51 9.57 6.70 -6.10
N PHE A 52 9.99 7.80 -5.50
CA PHE A 52 9.82 9.15 -6.06
C PHE A 52 10.69 9.38 -7.31
N PRO A 53 11.99 9.01 -7.35
CA PRO A 53 12.78 9.07 -8.58
C PRO A 53 12.19 8.24 -9.72
N GLU A 54 11.72 7.02 -9.44
CA GLU A 54 11.09 6.16 -10.45
C GLU A 54 9.79 6.78 -11.01
N PHE A 55 8.97 7.35 -10.12
CA PHE A 55 7.79 8.10 -10.52
C PHE A 55 8.14 9.30 -11.41
N VAL A 56 9.11 10.13 -11.01
CA VAL A 56 9.56 11.29 -11.81
C VAL A 56 10.05 10.84 -13.19
N SER A 57 10.81 9.74 -13.26
CA SER A 57 11.28 9.14 -14.52
C SER A 57 10.09 8.80 -15.44
N LYS A 58 9.07 8.09 -14.94
CA LYS A 58 7.88 7.75 -15.74
C LYS A 58 7.08 8.97 -16.21
N VAL A 59 6.97 10.00 -15.37
CA VAL A 59 6.26 11.24 -15.70
C VAL A 59 7.00 12.05 -16.77
N GLN A 60 8.33 12.11 -16.72
CA GLN A 60 9.13 12.80 -17.74
C GLN A 60 8.95 12.22 -19.15
N HIS A 61 8.71 10.91 -19.25
CA HIS A 61 8.49 10.20 -20.52
C HIS A 61 7.01 10.16 -20.95
N THR A 62 6.09 10.66 -20.12
CA THR A 62 4.65 10.61 -20.39
C THR A 62 4.06 12.02 -20.43
N GLU A 63 3.56 12.52 -19.30
CA GLU A 63 2.84 13.78 -19.23
C GLU A 63 2.95 14.41 -17.84
N ARG A 64 3.26 15.72 -17.77
CA ARG A 64 3.49 16.43 -16.50
C ARG A 64 2.26 16.51 -15.60
N TRP A 65 1.05 16.44 -16.15
CA TRP A 65 -0.18 16.52 -15.34
C TRP A 65 -0.33 15.33 -14.37
N LEU A 66 0.42 14.24 -14.59
CA LEU A 66 0.43 13.05 -13.73
C LEU A 66 0.92 13.33 -12.29
N TYR A 67 1.65 14.44 -12.04
CA TYR A 67 1.98 14.88 -10.68
C TYR A 67 0.75 15.11 -9.79
N VAL A 68 -0.42 15.39 -10.38
CA VAL A 68 -1.69 15.52 -9.65
C VAL A 68 -2.05 14.22 -8.91
N PHE A 69 -1.66 13.04 -9.41
CA PHE A 69 -1.97 11.79 -8.73
C PHE A 69 -1.20 11.62 -7.41
N THR A 70 -0.01 12.20 -7.27
CA THR A 70 0.69 12.26 -5.99
C THR A 70 -0.07 13.11 -4.98
N LEU A 71 -0.54 14.29 -5.41
CA LEU A 71 -1.38 15.13 -4.55
C LEU A 71 -2.70 14.43 -4.21
N LEU A 72 -3.28 13.70 -5.15
CA LEU A 72 -4.51 12.94 -4.95
C LEU A 72 -4.31 11.81 -3.95
N GLY A 73 -3.22 11.05 -4.05
CA GLY A 73 -2.86 10.01 -3.09
C GLY A 73 -2.74 10.56 -1.67
N PHE A 74 -1.97 11.63 -1.52
CA PHE A 74 -1.79 12.33 -0.25
C PHE A 74 -3.12 12.86 0.31
N ALA A 75 -3.87 13.60 -0.50
CA ALA A 75 -5.10 14.25 -0.09
C ALA A 75 -6.20 13.24 0.26
N LEU A 76 -6.40 12.19 -0.54
CA LEU A 76 -7.45 11.20 -0.27
C LEU A 76 -7.19 10.47 1.05
N PHE A 77 -5.95 10.06 1.32
CA PHE A 77 -5.62 9.39 2.58
C PHE A 77 -5.88 10.29 3.79
N HIS A 78 -5.38 11.52 3.76
CA HIS A 78 -5.55 12.47 4.86
C HIS A 78 -7.00 12.94 5.02
N LEU A 79 -7.73 13.11 3.91
CA LEU A 79 -9.14 13.50 3.95
C LEU A 79 -10.00 12.38 4.53
N VAL A 80 -9.78 11.12 4.12
CA VAL A 80 -10.52 9.99 4.68
C VAL A 80 -10.20 9.84 6.16
N GLU A 81 -8.93 9.87 6.56
CA GLU A 81 -8.54 9.82 7.96
C GLU A 81 -9.24 10.92 8.78
N LYS A 82 -9.12 12.18 8.33
CA LYS A 82 -9.73 13.32 9.01
C LYS A 82 -11.25 13.23 9.05
N TYR A 83 -11.89 12.80 7.97
CA TYR A 83 -13.34 12.63 7.90
C TYR A 83 -13.82 11.63 8.95
N ILE A 84 -13.14 10.49 9.05
CA ILE A 84 -13.47 9.44 10.00
C ILE A 84 -13.34 9.96 11.44
N TYR A 85 -12.24 10.67 11.76
CA TYR A 85 -12.03 11.27 13.08
C TYR A 85 -13.11 12.29 13.46
N GLN A 86 -13.58 13.09 12.50
CA GLN A 86 -14.56 14.15 12.75
C GLN A 86 -15.99 13.64 12.90
N HIS A 87 -16.37 12.57 12.19
CA HIS A 87 -17.77 12.12 12.11
C HIS A 87 -18.09 10.90 12.96
N SER A 88 -17.13 10.42 13.74
CA SER A 88 -17.33 9.28 14.63
C SER A 88 -17.39 9.73 16.09
N ALA A 89 -18.39 9.26 16.84
CA ALA A 89 -18.51 9.54 18.27
C ALA A 89 -17.37 8.87 19.06
N PRO A 90 -16.78 9.46 20.11
CA PRO A 90 -15.55 8.96 20.78
C PRO A 90 -15.53 7.47 21.16
N ARG A 91 -16.71 6.84 21.38
CA ARG A 91 -16.85 5.39 21.68
C ARG A 91 -17.28 4.50 20.49
N ALA A 92 -17.70 5.09 19.36
CA ALA A 92 -18.06 4.43 18.10
C ALA A 92 -17.05 4.71 16.97
N VAL A 93 -16.07 5.59 17.22
CA VAL A 93 -14.86 5.84 16.42
C VAL A 93 -14.19 4.52 16.04
N THR A 94 -14.03 3.60 16.99
CA THR A 94 -13.28 2.36 16.78
C THR A 94 -13.87 1.45 15.70
N THR A 95 -15.16 1.11 15.77
CA THR A 95 -15.79 0.16 14.83
C THR A 95 -16.12 0.76 13.46
N ARG A 96 -16.35 2.08 13.37
CA ARG A 96 -16.49 2.76 12.07
C ARG A 96 -15.15 3.04 11.40
N LEU A 97 -14.11 3.41 12.16
CA LEU A 97 -12.72 3.44 11.65
C LEU A 97 -12.39 2.10 11.04
N GLU A 98 -12.63 0.99 11.74
CA GLU A 98 -12.26 -0.35 11.28
C GLU A 98 -12.84 -0.67 9.91
N ARG A 99 -14.09 -0.29 9.62
CA ARG A 99 -14.78 -0.63 8.36
C ARG A 99 -14.47 0.34 7.22
N GLU A 100 -14.38 1.65 7.48
CA GLU A 100 -14.02 2.64 6.46
C GLU A 100 -12.52 2.59 6.13
N ASN A 101 -11.66 2.36 7.12
CA ASN A 101 -10.25 2.09 6.92
C ASN A 101 -10.02 0.77 6.17
N SER A 102 -10.93 -0.21 6.30
CA SER A 102 -10.87 -1.45 5.50
C SER A 102 -11.02 -1.17 4.00
N ALA A 103 -11.94 -0.32 3.58
CA ALA A 103 -12.13 0.00 2.17
C ALA A 103 -10.91 0.74 1.58
N VAL A 104 -10.39 1.75 2.29
CA VAL A 104 -9.19 2.48 1.88
C VAL A 104 -7.97 1.56 1.86
N SER A 105 -7.78 0.76 2.91
CA SER A 105 -6.70 -0.23 2.98
C SER A 105 -6.80 -1.25 1.85
N PHE A 106 -8.01 -1.72 1.50
CA PHE A 106 -8.22 -2.62 0.38
C PHE A 106 -7.77 -1.97 -0.93
N ILE A 107 -8.27 -0.77 -1.24
CA ILE A 107 -7.94 -0.05 -2.48
C ILE A 107 -6.44 0.21 -2.58
N TYR A 108 -5.81 0.65 -1.49
CA TYR A 108 -4.38 0.89 -1.44
C TYR A 108 -3.57 -0.38 -1.70
N HIS A 109 -3.85 -1.46 -0.98
CA HIS A 109 -3.13 -2.72 -1.14
C HIS A 109 -3.40 -3.36 -2.51
N PHE A 110 -4.58 -3.15 -3.08
CA PHE A 110 -4.90 -3.52 -4.46
C PHE A 110 -4.03 -2.74 -5.46
N ILE A 111 -3.93 -1.42 -5.32
CA ILE A 111 -3.07 -0.58 -6.19
C ILE A 111 -1.60 -0.97 -6.03
N VAL A 112 -1.12 -1.22 -4.81
CA VAL A 112 0.22 -1.75 -4.53
C VAL A 112 0.45 -3.06 -5.28
N GLY A 113 -0.53 -3.95 -5.28
CA GLY A 113 -0.51 -5.19 -6.06
C GLY A 113 -0.47 -4.99 -7.57
N VAL A 114 -1.01 -3.89 -8.09
CA VAL A 114 -0.87 -3.53 -9.52
C VAL A 114 0.53 -2.98 -9.81
N VAL A 115 0.99 -2.03 -9.00
CA VAL A 115 2.30 -1.38 -9.14
C VAL A 115 3.45 -2.37 -9.05
N ILE A 116 3.33 -3.41 -8.23
CA ILE A 116 4.40 -4.39 -8.07
C ILE A 116 4.67 -5.19 -9.34
N VAL A 117 3.64 -5.46 -10.15
CA VAL A 117 3.80 -6.17 -11.43
C VAL A 117 4.63 -5.32 -12.38
N ASP A 118 4.35 -4.02 -12.44
CA ASP A 118 5.09 -3.06 -13.24
C ASP A 118 6.56 -2.95 -12.77
N LEU A 119 6.81 -2.83 -11.47
CA LEU A 119 8.18 -2.78 -10.92
C LEU A 119 8.94 -4.09 -11.16
N THR A 120 8.30 -5.26 -11.05
CA THR A 120 8.94 -6.54 -11.38
C THR A 120 9.21 -6.72 -12.87
N ALA A 121 8.50 -6.00 -13.74
CA ALA A 121 8.78 -5.98 -15.17
C ALA A 121 10.02 -5.13 -15.49
N ILE A 122 10.35 -4.13 -14.66
CA ILE A 122 11.61 -3.38 -14.75
C ILE A 122 12.77 -4.26 -14.29
N GLY A 123 12.63 -4.90 -13.13
CA GLY A 123 13.67 -5.77 -12.59
C GLY A 123 13.32 -6.42 -11.25
N PHE A 124 14.00 -7.52 -10.95
CA PHE A 124 13.87 -8.20 -9.65
C PHE A 124 14.20 -7.26 -8.48
N THR A 125 15.25 -6.45 -8.63
CA THR A 125 15.72 -5.51 -7.60
C THR A 125 14.68 -4.44 -7.30
N ASP A 126 14.05 -3.86 -8.32
CA ASP A 126 13.02 -2.82 -8.16
C ASP A 126 11.80 -3.35 -7.42
N GLY A 127 11.33 -4.53 -7.81
CA GLY A 127 10.26 -5.22 -7.08
C GLY A 127 10.65 -5.55 -5.64
N LEU A 128 11.87 -6.04 -5.39
CA LEU A 128 12.33 -6.39 -4.04
C LEU A 128 12.45 -5.15 -3.14
N LEU A 129 13.02 -4.06 -3.66
CA LEU A 129 13.14 -2.79 -2.96
C LEU A 129 11.78 -2.17 -2.66
N PHE A 130 10.74 -2.48 -3.45
CA PHE A 130 9.37 -2.09 -3.16
C PHE A 130 8.71 -2.97 -2.09
N VAL A 131 8.84 -4.30 -2.20
CA VAL A 131 8.22 -5.24 -1.25
C VAL A 131 8.69 -5.00 0.17
N ILE A 132 9.99 -4.86 0.40
CA ILE A 132 10.53 -4.88 1.77
C ILE A 132 9.98 -3.72 2.62
N PRO A 133 10.07 -2.45 2.18
CA PRO A 133 9.54 -1.31 2.93
C PRO A 133 8.02 -1.37 3.05
N ILE A 134 7.31 -1.76 1.99
CA ILE A 134 5.85 -1.84 2.00
C ILE A 134 5.38 -2.95 2.93
N ALA A 135 5.93 -4.16 2.85
CA ALA A 135 5.57 -5.26 3.74
C ALA A 135 5.91 -4.93 5.20
N LEU A 136 7.03 -4.25 5.45
CA LEU A 136 7.41 -3.80 6.79
C LEU A 136 6.40 -2.77 7.32
N TYR A 137 6.08 -1.75 6.52
CA TYR A 137 5.07 -0.74 6.84
C TYR A 137 3.67 -1.34 7.03
N THR A 138 3.28 -2.29 6.19
CA THR A 138 2.02 -3.02 6.27
C THR A 138 1.96 -3.94 7.49
N ALA A 139 3.07 -4.54 7.93
CA ALA A 139 3.09 -5.40 9.12
C ALA A 139 3.15 -4.60 10.43
N LEU A 140 3.74 -3.40 10.42
CA LEU A 140 4.13 -2.64 11.63
C LEU A 140 3.50 -1.25 11.75
N GLY A 141 3.14 -0.63 10.63
CA GLY A 141 2.62 0.73 10.51
C GLY A 141 1.11 0.80 10.46
N THR A 142 0.44 -0.24 9.96
CA THR A 142 -1.02 -0.39 10.10
C THR A 142 -1.36 -0.86 11.51
N LEU A 143 -1.00 -0.08 12.52
CA LEU A 143 -1.54 -0.25 13.87
C LEU A 143 -3.05 -0.03 13.79
N PRO A 144 -3.88 -1.09 13.83
CA PRO A 144 -5.30 -0.87 13.99
C PRO A 144 -5.42 -0.53 15.47
N GLU A 145 -5.74 0.73 15.77
CA GLU A 145 -5.88 1.10 17.17
C GLU A 145 -6.92 0.21 17.83
N HIS A 146 -7.91 -0.35 17.10
CA HIS A 146 -8.62 -1.61 17.38
C HIS A 146 -9.00 -2.35 16.07
N ILE A 147 -9.22 -3.67 16.19
CA ILE A 147 -9.33 -4.63 15.09
C ILE A 147 -10.79 -5.00 14.88
N SER A 148 -11.26 -4.96 13.64
CA SER A 148 -12.58 -5.49 13.29
C SER A 148 -12.65 -6.97 13.71
N PRO A 149 -13.61 -7.39 14.56
CA PRO A 149 -13.71 -8.78 15.02
C PRO A 149 -14.07 -9.77 13.91
N GLU A 150 -14.43 -9.28 12.72
CA GLU A 150 -14.86 -10.10 11.59
C GLU A 150 -13.66 -10.65 10.82
N ARG A 151 -13.26 -11.88 11.17
CA ARG A 151 -12.19 -12.66 10.51
C ARG A 151 -12.29 -12.69 8.98
N ALA A 152 -13.51 -12.63 8.41
CA ALA A 152 -13.75 -12.61 6.97
C ALA A 152 -13.27 -11.31 6.30
N LEU A 153 -13.45 -10.15 6.96
CA LEU A 153 -12.98 -8.86 6.46
C LEU A 153 -11.45 -8.84 6.41
N HIS A 154 -10.79 -9.35 7.46
CA HIS A 154 -9.34 -9.43 7.54
C HIS A 154 -8.73 -10.30 6.42
N VAL A 155 -9.34 -11.45 6.13
CA VAL A 155 -8.93 -12.32 5.01
C VAL A 155 -9.10 -11.59 3.68
N THR A 156 -10.24 -10.92 3.48
CA THR A 156 -10.51 -10.17 2.24
C THR A 156 -9.49 -9.05 2.02
N LEU A 157 -9.12 -8.32 3.07
CA LEU A 157 -8.10 -7.28 3.02
C LEU A 157 -6.71 -7.85 2.70
N SER A 158 -6.35 -8.97 3.32
CA SER A 158 -5.06 -9.61 3.05
C SER A 158 -4.92 -10.13 1.63
N LEU A 159 -6.03 -10.41 0.93
CA LEU A 159 -6.01 -10.84 -0.47
C LEU A 159 -5.92 -9.68 -1.47
N ALA A 160 -6.09 -8.43 -1.03
CA ALA A 160 -6.09 -7.26 -1.91
C ALA A 160 -4.82 -7.14 -2.79
N PRO A 161 -3.59 -7.32 -2.27
CA PRO A 161 -2.38 -7.28 -3.10
C PRO A 161 -2.39 -8.36 -4.19
N LEU A 162 -2.79 -9.59 -3.86
CA LEU A 162 -2.88 -10.68 -4.83
C LEU A 162 -3.95 -10.41 -5.90
N LEU A 163 -5.10 -9.87 -5.50
CA LEU A 163 -6.14 -9.46 -6.46
C LEU A 163 -5.63 -8.34 -7.38
N GLY A 164 -4.84 -7.40 -6.86
CA GLY A 164 -4.17 -6.37 -7.65
C GLY A 164 -3.21 -6.97 -8.69
N VAL A 165 -2.38 -7.94 -8.28
CA VAL A 165 -1.46 -8.64 -9.19
C VAL A 165 -2.22 -9.36 -10.30
N VAL A 166 -3.27 -10.11 -9.94
CA VAL A 166 -4.10 -10.83 -10.92
C VAL A 166 -4.79 -9.85 -11.87
N ALA A 167 -5.34 -8.75 -11.35
CA ALA A 167 -5.97 -7.71 -12.17
C ALA A 167 -4.97 -7.05 -13.11
N ALA A 168 -3.74 -6.77 -12.65
CA ALA A 168 -2.71 -6.16 -13.47
C ALA A 168 -2.30 -7.04 -14.65
N VAL A 169 -2.21 -8.35 -14.42
CA VAL A 169 -1.88 -9.32 -15.45
C VAL A 169 -3.05 -9.51 -16.42
N ALA A 170 -4.28 -9.62 -15.89
CA ALA A 170 -5.48 -9.79 -16.70
C ALA A 170 -5.79 -8.56 -17.57
N LEU A 171 -5.45 -7.37 -17.08
CA LEU A 171 -5.71 -6.08 -17.73
C LEU A 171 -4.42 -5.44 -18.26
N GLN A 172 -3.38 -6.22 -18.54
CA GLN A 172 -2.06 -5.71 -18.95
C GLN A 172 -2.14 -4.74 -20.13
N ASP A 173 -3.04 -4.99 -21.10
CA ASP A 173 -3.21 -4.17 -22.30
C ASP A 173 -3.88 -2.80 -21.99
N LEU A 174 -4.60 -2.70 -20.87
CA LEU A 174 -5.24 -1.45 -20.41
C LEU A 174 -4.30 -0.61 -19.54
N ILE A 175 -3.31 -1.25 -18.89
CA ILE A 175 -2.34 -0.56 -18.03
C ILE A 175 -1.25 0.05 -18.91
N THR A 176 -1.58 1.19 -19.50
CA THR A 176 -0.61 2.00 -20.23
C THR A 176 0.42 2.61 -19.29
N THR A 177 1.53 3.12 -19.82
CA THR A 177 2.56 3.83 -19.05
C THR A 177 1.97 4.99 -18.25
N ALA A 178 0.97 5.69 -18.78
CA ALA A 178 0.27 6.76 -18.08
C ALA A 178 -0.52 6.25 -16.86
N VAL A 179 -1.21 5.12 -16.99
CA VAL A 179 -1.94 4.49 -15.87
C VAL A 179 -0.97 3.98 -14.82
N SER A 180 0.10 3.29 -15.23
CA SER A 180 1.17 2.83 -14.33
C SER A 180 1.79 4.00 -13.56
N ALA A 181 2.14 5.09 -14.24
CA ALA A 181 2.67 6.30 -13.62
C ALA A 181 1.67 6.97 -12.68
N ALA A 182 0.37 7.01 -13.03
CA ALA A 182 -0.68 7.54 -12.18
C ALA A 182 -0.84 6.72 -10.88
N LEU A 183 -0.86 5.40 -10.99
CA LEU A 183 -0.98 4.49 -9.84
C LEU A 183 0.27 4.56 -8.95
N LEU A 184 1.46 4.61 -9.54
CA LEU A 184 2.70 4.80 -8.80
C LEU A 184 2.71 6.15 -8.08
N GLY A 185 2.32 7.23 -8.77
CA GLY A 185 2.20 8.56 -8.20
C GLY A 185 1.21 8.59 -7.03
N PHE A 186 0.09 7.88 -7.16
CA PHE A 186 -0.87 7.70 -6.08
C PHE A 186 -0.26 6.99 -4.86
N VAL A 187 0.47 5.89 -5.06
CA VAL A 187 1.15 5.16 -3.97
C VAL A 187 2.21 6.03 -3.29
N VAL A 188 3.01 6.76 -4.07
CA VAL A 188 3.98 7.74 -3.57
C VAL A 188 3.30 8.78 -2.69
N GLY A 189 2.17 9.33 -3.14
CA GLY A 189 1.41 10.31 -2.37
C GLY A 189 0.78 9.75 -1.11
N ALA A 190 0.29 8.50 -1.16
CA ALA A 190 -0.33 7.82 -0.03
C ALA A 190 0.66 7.45 1.08
N LEU A 191 1.93 7.26 0.75
CA LEU A 191 3.01 6.93 1.69
C LEU A 191 3.67 8.17 2.33
N GLY A 192 3.50 9.36 1.72
CA GLY A 192 4.09 10.62 2.17
C GLY A 192 3.19 11.39 3.13
#